data_AF-A0A9X9ADJ5-F1
#
_entry.id   AF-A0A9X9ADJ5-F1
#
_cell.length_a   1.000
_cell.length_b   1.000
_cell.length_c   1.000
_cell.angle_alpha   90.00
_cell.angle_beta   90.00
_cell.angle_gamma   90.00
#
_symmetry.space_group_name_H-M   'P 1'
#
loop_
_entity.id
_entity.type
_entity.pdbx_description
1 polymer ?
#
loop_
_entity_poly.entity_id
_entity_poly.type
_entity_poly.pdbx_seq_one_letter_code
_entity_poly.pdbx_strand_id
1 'polypeptide(L)'
;EQPNLSTEPQPEPWSAPNAGYQWFNTNTFKPGSYGYNGAVTTSDYVVTHPSILPNNEIFQMKIQVNNLLPNTTYNNYSLGIFTTGGTQVAKVQNANGTWPSTFGYSSAFSFTTNSLGSAEKVVNVQIDSNTTGQATLRLRQNTTTKYNETVTINKK
;
A
#
# COMPACT_ATOMS: atom_id res chain seq x y z
N GLU A 1 -48.10 -0.63 -34.16
CA GLU A 1 -46.73 -0.11 -34.35
C GLU A 1 -45.76 -1.22 -33.96
N GLN A 2 -44.78 -1.55 -34.80
CA GLN A 2 -43.79 -2.61 -34.53
C GLN A 2 -42.68 -2.06 -33.62
N PRO A 3 -42.46 -2.61 -32.42
CA PRO A 3 -41.46 -2.09 -31.47
C PRO A 3 -39.99 -2.39 -31.83
N ASN A 4 -39.73 -3.08 -32.96
CA ASN A 4 -38.39 -3.58 -33.33
C ASN A 4 -37.47 -2.58 -34.04
N LEU A 5 -37.80 -1.28 -34.06
CA LEU A 5 -36.98 -0.24 -34.70
C LEU A 5 -36.37 0.76 -33.69
N SER A 6 -36.26 0.39 -32.42
CA SER A 6 -35.53 1.20 -31.45
C SER A 6 -34.04 0.83 -31.47
N THR A 7 -33.24 1.60 -32.21
CA THR A 7 -31.77 1.62 -32.07
C THR A 7 -31.39 2.63 -31.00
N GLU A 8 -30.67 2.15 -29.98
CA GLU A 8 -30.24 2.92 -28.81
C GLU A 8 -29.39 4.14 -29.21
N PRO A 9 -29.85 5.37 -28.92
CA PRO A 9 -29.14 6.58 -29.31
C PRO A 9 -28.07 6.91 -28.27
N GLN A 10 -26.82 6.59 -28.63
CA GLN A 10 -25.54 6.79 -27.92
C GLN A 10 -25.08 5.65 -26.99
N PRO A 11 -23.80 5.23 -27.12
CA PRO A 11 -23.18 4.42 -26.09
C PRO A 11 -23.13 5.23 -24.80
N GLU A 12 -23.63 4.63 -23.73
CA GLU A 12 -23.70 5.28 -22.44
C GLU A 12 -22.29 5.68 -21.94
N PRO A 13 -22.13 6.88 -21.35
CA PRO A 13 -20.83 7.43 -20.98
C PRO A 13 -20.22 6.79 -19.72
N TRP A 14 -20.91 5.85 -19.07
CA TRP A 14 -20.40 5.20 -17.87
C TRP A 14 -19.44 4.07 -18.23
N SER A 15 -18.25 4.12 -17.65
CA SER A 15 -17.25 3.07 -17.75
C SER A 15 -17.87 1.70 -17.47
N ALA A 16 -17.57 0.72 -18.34
CA ALA A 16 -17.94 -0.66 -18.10
C ALA A 16 -17.46 -1.09 -16.69
N PRO A 17 -18.31 -1.76 -15.90
CA PRO A 17 -17.91 -2.21 -14.59
C PRO A 17 -16.70 -3.15 -14.70
N ASN A 18 -15.81 -3.12 -13.71
CA ASN A 18 -14.70 -4.07 -13.63
C ASN A 18 -15.20 -5.51 -13.81
N ALA A 19 -14.43 -6.34 -14.52
CA ALA A 19 -14.75 -7.75 -14.69
C ALA A 19 -15.07 -8.42 -13.32
N GLY A 20 -16.25 -9.02 -13.21
CA GLY A 20 -16.73 -9.69 -11.99
C GLY A 20 -17.64 -8.87 -11.08
N TYR A 21 -17.87 -7.58 -11.35
CA TYR A 21 -18.85 -6.78 -10.60
C TYR A 21 -20.29 -7.08 -11.07
N GLN A 22 -21.14 -7.49 -10.14
CA GLN A 22 -22.55 -7.80 -10.36
C GLN A 22 -23.39 -6.90 -9.46
N TRP A 23 -24.10 -5.93 -10.03
CA TRP A 23 -24.90 -4.94 -9.28
C TRP A 23 -25.95 -5.55 -8.33
N PHE A 24 -26.37 -6.79 -8.59
CA PHE A 24 -27.34 -7.54 -7.77
C PHE A 24 -26.68 -8.42 -6.69
N ASN A 25 -25.37 -8.64 -6.75
CA ASN A 25 -24.66 -9.51 -5.82
C ASN A 25 -23.75 -8.66 -4.94
N THR A 26 -24.20 -8.40 -3.70
CA THR A 26 -23.48 -7.59 -2.71
C THR A 26 -22.09 -8.14 -2.36
N ASN A 27 -21.82 -9.42 -2.62
CA ASN A 27 -20.49 -10.03 -2.45
C ASN A 27 -19.48 -9.56 -3.52
N THR A 28 -19.96 -9.04 -4.65
CA THR A 28 -19.11 -8.48 -5.69
C THR A 28 -18.86 -6.98 -5.50
N PHE A 29 -19.49 -6.37 -4.49
CA PHE A 29 -19.30 -4.97 -4.20
C PHE A 29 -17.90 -4.78 -3.63
N LYS A 30 -17.21 -3.73 -4.08
CA LYS A 30 -15.90 -3.40 -3.52
C LYS A 30 -16.08 -2.94 -2.07
N PRO A 31 -15.17 -3.29 -1.14
CA PRO A 31 -15.17 -2.74 0.21
C PRO A 31 -15.28 -1.21 0.18
N GLY A 32 -16.20 -0.65 0.99
CA GLY A 32 -16.49 0.79 1.02
C GLY A 32 -17.59 1.25 0.04
N SER A 33 -18.11 0.38 -0.82
CA SER A 33 -19.29 0.69 -1.65
C SER A 33 -20.59 0.60 -0.84
N TYR A 34 -21.57 1.44 -1.17
CA TYR A 34 -22.91 1.36 -0.58
C TYR A 34 -23.50 -0.05 -0.81
N GLY A 35 -23.92 -0.72 0.26
CA GLY A 35 -24.48 -2.07 0.23
C GLY A 35 -23.47 -3.23 0.32
N TYR A 36 -22.15 -2.95 0.46
CA TYR A 36 -21.17 -4.00 0.74
C TYR A 36 -21.42 -4.59 2.14
N ASN A 37 -21.59 -5.92 2.21
CA ASN A 37 -21.98 -6.63 3.44
C ASN A 37 -20.79 -7.26 4.20
N GLY A 38 -19.56 -6.84 3.89
CA GLY A 38 -18.38 -7.21 4.67
C GLY A 38 -17.96 -6.08 5.61
N ALA A 39 -17.22 -6.41 6.66
CA ALA A 39 -16.53 -5.39 7.44
C ALA A 39 -15.56 -4.63 6.53
N VAL A 40 -15.75 -3.33 6.39
CA VAL A 40 -14.73 -2.44 5.81
C VAL A 40 -13.70 -2.26 6.91
N THR A 41 -12.64 -3.08 6.89
CA THR A 41 -11.47 -2.80 7.71
C THR A 41 -10.80 -1.56 7.13
N THR A 42 -11.14 -0.38 7.65
CA THR A 42 -10.33 0.80 7.38
C THR A 42 -8.98 0.56 8.05
N SER A 43 -7.98 0.12 7.29
CA SER A 43 -6.64 -0.01 7.81
C SER A 43 -6.08 1.39 8.05
N ASP A 44 -5.84 1.73 9.32
CA ASP A 44 -5.23 3.01 9.72
C ASP A 44 -3.83 3.20 9.13
N TYR A 45 -3.20 2.10 8.67
CA TYR A 45 -1.92 2.07 8.01
C TYR A 45 -2.03 1.27 6.70
N VAL A 46 -1.63 1.88 5.59
CA VAL A 46 -1.63 1.27 4.27
C VAL A 46 -0.25 1.49 3.65
N VAL A 47 0.32 0.44 3.05
CA VAL A 47 1.57 0.55 2.29
C VAL A 47 1.30 0.11 0.85
N THR A 48 1.50 1.01 -0.11
CA THR A 48 1.43 0.70 -1.54
C THR A 48 2.84 0.42 -2.05
N HIS A 49 3.01 -0.72 -2.70
CA HIS A 49 4.27 -1.17 -3.28
C HIS A 49 4.02 -2.01 -4.56
N PRO A 50 5.04 -2.27 -5.38
CA PRO A 50 4.93 -3.19 -6.52
C PRO A 50 4.48 -4.60 -6.08
N SER A 51 3.74 -5.32 -6.93
CA SER A 51 3.28 -6.69 -6.63
C SER A 51 4.43 -7.67 -6.35
N ILE A 52 5.58 -7.44 -6.99
CA ILE A 52 6.86 -8.10 -6.74
C ILE A 52 7.86 -7.00 -6.43
N LEU A 53 8.55 -7.11 -5.29
CA LEU A 53 9.60 -6.18 -4.92
C LEU A 53 10.88 -6.51 -5.70
N PRO A 54 11.33 -5.63 -6.61
CA PRO A 54 12.51 -5.91 -7.41
C PRO A 54 13.79 -5.90 -6.55
N ASN A 55 14.67 -6.87 -6.76
CA ASN A 55 15.99 -6.93 -6.12
C ASN A 55 17.15 -6.40 -7.00
N ASN A 56 16.84 -5.90 -8.19
CA ASN A 56 17.79 -5.43 -9.19
C ASN A 56 17.61 -3.95 -9.55
N GLU A 57 16.63 -3.26 -8.96
CA GLU A 57 16.38 -1.83 -9.17
C GLU A 57 15.89 -1.16 -7.89
N ILE A 58 15.97 0.18 -7.88
CA ILE A 58 15.35 1.01 -6.84
C ILE A 58 13.87 1.18 -7.20
N PHE A 59 12.99 1.09 -6.20
CA PHE A 59 11.56 1.33 -6.38
C PHE A 59 11.00 2.19 -5.27
N GLN A 60 9.80 2.73 -5.50
CA GLN A 60 9.08 3.55 -4.55
C GLN A 60 8.04 2.75 -3.79
N MET A 61 7.91 3.07 -2.50
CA MET A 61 6.77 2.66 -1.69
C MET A 61 6.10 3.88 -1.11
N LYS A 62 4.76 3.87 -1.06
CA LYS A 62 3.96 4.92 -0.43
C LYS A 62 3.33 4.38 0.84
N ILE A 63 3.58 5.04 1.95
CA ILE A 63 2.96 4.74 3.24
C ILE A 63 1.89 5.79 3.48
N GLN A 64 0.66 5.36 3.73
CA GLN A 64 -0.46 6.22 4.08
C GLN A 64 -0.93 5.87 5.48
N VAL A 65 -1.18 6.89 6.29
CA VAL A 65 -1.82 6.76 7.60
C VAL A 65 -3.17 7.47 7.54
N ASN A 66 -4.19 6.87 8.14
CA ASN A 66 -5.57 7.35 8.12
C ASN A 66 -6.17 7.27 9.53
N ASN A 67 -7.24 8.03 9.77
CA ASN A 67 -8.02 8.01 11.02
C ASN A 67 -7.20 8.28 12.30
N LEU A 68 -6.06 8.96 12.17
CA LEU A 68 -5.29 9.43 13.31
C LEU A 68 -5.81 10.79 13.79
N LEU A 69 -5.34 11.27 14.94
CA LEU A 69 -5.71 12.61 15.42
C LEU A 69 -5.30 13.66 14.36
N PRO A 70 -6.21 14.57 13.94
CA PRO A 70 -5.88 15.63 12.99
C PRO A 70 -4.77 16.56 13.48
N ASN A 71 -4.02 17.16 12.54
CA ASN A 71 -2.98 18.16 12.80
C ASN A 71 -1.95 17.74 13.87
N THR A 72 -1.65 16.44 13.96
CA THR A 72 -0.82 15.85 15.00
C THR A 72 0.42 15.21 14.38
N THR A 73 1.58 15.44 15.00
CA THR A 73 2.84 14.81 14.58
C THR A 73 3.08 13.53 15.37
N TYR A 74 3.16 12.42 14.66
CA TYR A 74 3.53 11.12 15.20
C TYR A 74 4.98 10.79 14.79
N ASN A 75 5.84 10.60 15.79
CA ASN A 75 7.27 10.36 15.60
C ASN A 75 7.64 8.88 15.66
N ASN A 76 8.90 8.60 15.32
CA ASN A 76 9.58 7.31 15.51
C ASN A 76 9.01 6.16 14.67
N TYR A 77 8.55 6.44 13.46
CA TYR A 77 8.24 5.39 12.49
C TYR A 77 9.51 4.85 11.84
N SER A 78 9.52 3.55 11.58
CA SER A 78 10.55 2.93 10.75
C SER A 78 9.94 1.82 9.89
N LEU A 79 10.48 1.69 8.69
CA LEU A 79 10.07 0.71 7.68
C LEU A 79 11.21 -0.28 7.49
N GLY A 80 10.89 -1.56 7.39
CA GLY A 80 11.88 -2.60 7.10
C GLY A 80 11.26 -3.77 6.37
N ILE A 81 12.09 -4.53 5.67
CA ILE A 81 11.70 -5.75 4.97
C ILE A 81 12.68 -6.84 5.42
N PHE A 82 12.15 -7.97 5.87
CA PHE A 82 12.96 -9.07 6.39
C PHE A 82 12.50 -10.43 5.90
N THR A 83 13.44 -11.34 5.73
CA THR A 83 13.16 -12.74 5.34
C THR A 83 12.71 -13.56 6.55
N THR A 84 12.23 -14.77 6.30
CA THR A 84 12.05 -15.78 7.34
C THR A 84 13.35 -15.97 8.12
N GLY A 85 13.29 -15.81 9.45
CA GLY A 85 14.47 -15.77 10.33
C GLY A 85 14.84 -14.36 10.83
N GLY A 86 14.20 -13.31 10.30
CA GLY A 86 14.30 -11.94 10.84
C GLY A 86 15.43 -11.09 10.25
N THR A 87 16.20 -11.62 9.29
CA THR A 87 17.27 -10.90 8.59
C THR A 87 16.69 -9.76 7.76
N GLN A 88 17.13 -8.53 8.02
CA GLN A 88 16.72 -7.36 7.22
C GLN A 88 17.45 -7.37 5.87
N VAL A 89 16.69 -7.13 4.80
CA VAL A 89 17.17 -7.23 3.41
C VAL A 89 16.91 -5.97 2.59
N ALA A 90 16.41 -4.92 3.22
CA ALA A 90 16.13 -3.64 2.56
C ALA A 90 17.02 -2.51 3.09
N LYS A 91 17.29 -1.57 2.20
CA LYS A 91 17.71 -0.21 2.51
C LYS A 91 16.60 0.73 2.10
N VAL A 92 16.33 1.72 2.94
CA VAL A 92 15.40 2.81 2.63
C VAL A 92 16.22 4.08 2.55
N GLN A 93 16.09 4.82 1.45
CA GLN A 93 16.85 6.04 1.25
C GLN A 93 16.48 7.08 2.32
N ASN A 94 17.51 7.75 2.85
CA ASN A 94 17.33 8.81 3.83
C ASN A 94 16.71 10.05 3.18
N ALA A 95 16.12 10.93 4.00
CA ALA A 95 15.50 12.17 3.51
C ALA A 95 16.47 13.11 2.76
N ASN A 96 17.77 13.01 3.06
CA ASN A 96 18.84 13.75 2.36
C ASN A 96 19.32 13.07 1.07
N GLY A 97 18.68 11.99 0.63
CA GLY A 97 19.02 11.24 -0.58
C GLY A 97 20.18 10.24 -0.41
N THR A 98 20.81 10.14 0.76
CA THR A 98 21.86 9.15 0.98
C THR A 98 21.28 7.76 1.27
N TRP A 99 22.05 6.73 0.99
CA TRP A 99 21.70 5.34 1.29
C TRP A 99 22.38 4.87 2.58
N PRO A 100 21.69 4.10 3.44
CA PRO A 100 22.33 3.39 4.54
C PRO A 100 23.44 2.44 4.06
N SER A 101 24.51 2.29 4.85
CA SER A 101 25.60 1.36 4.55
C SER A 101 25.18 -0.10 4.73
N THR A 102 24.31 -0.39 5.70
CA THR A 102 23.81 -1.73 6.03
C THR A 102 22.34 -1.90 5.68
N PHE A 103 21.91 -3.16 5.49
CA PHE A 103 20.49 -3.50 5.40
C PHE A 103 19.86 -3.45 6.80
N GLY A 104 18.65 -2.92 6.89
CA GLY A 104 18.04 -2.63 8.17
C GLY A 104 16.69 -1.93 8.08
N TYR A 105 16.17 -1.58 9.25
CA TYR A 105 15.10 -0.59 9.32
C TYR A 105 15.60 0.76 8.80
N SER A 106 14.72 1.51 8.15
CA SER A 106 14.96 2.90 7.79
C SER A 106 15.36 3.72 9.02
N SER A 107 16.04 4.85 8.79
CA SER A 107 16.08 5.92 9.79
C SER A 107 14.67 6.30 10.24
N ALA A 108 14.56 6.73 11.49
CA ALA A 108 13.28 7.15 12.05
C ALA A 108 12.70 8.32 11.24
N PHE A 109 11.40 8.27 10.98
CA PHE A 109 10.66 9.36 10.35
C PHE A 109 9.35 9.63 11.10
N SER A 110 8.70 10.74 10.75
CA SER A 110 7.44 11.17 11.33
C SER A 110 6.36 11.33 10.25
N PHE A 111 5.12 11.30 10.71
CA PHE A 111 3.94 11.74 9.97
C PHE A 111 3.32 12.93 10.70
N THR A 112 2.97 13.98 9.95
CA THR A 112 2.10 15.04 10.46
C THR A 112 0.78 14.94 9.71
N THR A 113 -0.28 14.62 10.44
CA THR A 113 -1.62 14.43 9.89
C THR A 113 -2.23 15.77 9.46
N ASN A 114 -3.02 15.75 8.41
CA ASN A 114 -3.83 16.89 7.98
C ASN A 114 -5.08 17.05 8.86
N SER A 115 -5.97 17.97 8.47
CA SER A 115 -7.25 18.23 9.16
C SER A 115 -8.22 17.04 9.17
N LEU A 116 -7.99 16.03 8.33
CA LEU A 116 -8.79 14.80 8.26
C LEU A 116 -8.14 13.62 9.01
N GLY A 117 -7.00 13.83 9.67
CA GLY A 117 -6.30 12.74 10.36
C GLY A 117 -5.48 11.83 9.45
N SER A 118 -5.17 12.28 8.22
CA SER A 118 -4.40 11.50 7.24
C SER A 118 -3.03 12.12 6.94
N ALA A 119 -2.05 11.28 6.63
CA ALA A 119 -0.76 11.71 6.11
C ALA A 119 -0.17 10.65 5.16
N GLU A 120 0.80 11.05 4.35
CA GLU A 120 1.53 10.14 3.49
C GLU A 120 3.04 10.38 3.50
N LYS A 121 3.78 9.32 3.18
CA LYS A 121 5.23 9.35 3.02
C LYS A 121 5.60 8.44 1.86
N VAL A 122 6.32 8.98 0.88
CA VAL A 122 6.92 8.19 -0.19
C VAL A 122 8.39 7.96 0.17
N VAL A 123 8.86 6.73 -0.03
CA VAL A 123 10.25 6.34 0.23
C VAL A 123 10.81 5.57 -0.96
N ASN A 124 12.10 5.76 -1.23
CA ASN A 124 12.85 4.94 -2.18
C ASN A 124 13.48 3.76 -1.44
N VAL A 125 13.42 2.58 -2.04
CA VAL A 125 13.80 1.31 -1.43
C VAL A 125 14.71 0.55 -2.38
N GLN A 126 15.72 -0.09 -1.80
CA GLN A 126 16.65 -0.99 -2.48
C GLN A 126 16.70 -2.30 -1.69
N ILE A 127 16.55 -3.43 -2.36
CA ILE A 127 16.65 -4.77 -1.76
C ILE A 127 18.05 -5.34 -2.01
N ASP A 128 18.53 -6.20 -1.10
CA ASP A 128 19.72 -7.01 -1.33
C ASP A 128 19.54 -7.85 -2.59
N SER A 129 20.44 -7.67 -3.57
CA SER A 129 20.40 -8.34 -4.87
C SER A 129 20.49 -9.87 -4.78
N ASN A 130 20.94 -10.41 -3.66
CA ASN A 130 21.03 -11.85 -3.43
C ASN A 130 19.76 -12.44 -2.81
N THR A 131 18.80 -11.60 -2.40
CA THR A 131 17.55 -12.05 -1.76
C THR A 131 16.47 -12.31 -2.80
N THR A 132 15.80 -13.46 -2.70
CA THR A 132 14.60 -13.81 -3.49
C THR A 132 13.63 -14.62 -2.62
N GLY A 133 12.36 -14.70 -3.02
CA GLY A 133 11.34 -15.46 -2.31
C GLY A 133 10.47 -14.61 -1.39
N GLN A 134 9.88 -15.24 -0.37
CA GLN A 134 8.98 -14.55 0.56
C GLN A 134 9.74 -13.74 1.60
N ALA A 135 9.23 -12.54 1.89
CA ALA A 135 9.69 -11.67 2.95
C ALA A 135 8.48 -11.02 3.65
N THR A 136 8.74 -10.32 4.74
CA THR A 136 7.75 -9.56 5.49
C THR A 136 8.11 -8.09 5.43
N LEU A 137 7.20 -7.27 4.90
CA LEU A 137 7.24 -5.82 4.98
C LEU A 137 6.60 -5.38 6.30
N ARG A 138 7.30 -4.53 7.06
CA ARG A 138 6.82 -4.05 8.36
C ARG A 138 7.01 -2.56 8.52
N LEU A 139 5.92 -1.88 8.87
CA LEU A 139 5.94 -0.54 9.47
C LEU A 139 5.79 -0.69 10.98
N ARG A 140 6.66 -0.04 11.74
CA ARG A 140 6.56 0.04 13.20
C ARG A 140 6.66 1.48 13.66
N GLN A 141 6.03 1.76 14.79
CA GLN A 141 6.22 3.00 15.54
C GLN A 141 6.90 2.64 16.86
N ASN A 142 8.07 3.22 17.12
CA ASN A 142 9.00 2.74 18.16
C ASN A 142 9.31 1.25 17.94
N THR A 143 8.79 0.37 18.80
CA THR A 143 8.93 -1.08 18.71
C THR A 143 7.62 -1.78 18.35
N THR A 144 6.49 -1.08 18.35
CA THR A 144 5.17 -1.65 18.09
C THR A 144 4.91 -1.73 16.60
N THR A 145 4.61 -2.94 16.11
CA THR A 145 4.15 -3.16 14.73
C THR A 145 2.83 -2.42 14.49
N LYS A 146 2.79 -1.62 13.43
CA LYS A 146 1.58 -0.91 12.96
C LYS A 146 1.03 -1.50 11.66
N TYR A 147 1.92 -2.05 10.85
CA TYR A 147 1.58 -2.73 9.61
C TYR A 147 2.54 -3.90 9.40
N ASN A 148 2.01 -5.02 8.91
CA ASN A 148 2.80 -6.18 8.59
C ASN A 148 2.15 -6.92 7.41
N GLU A 149 2.93 -7.22 6.38
CA GLU A 149 2.44 -7.87 5.17
C GLU A 149 3.50 -8.83 4.60
N THR A 150 3.05 -9.98 4.12
CA THR A 150 3.91 -10.89 3.36
C THR A 150 4.06 -10.40 1.92
N VAL A 151 5.30 -10.22 1.48
CA VAL A 151 5.66 -9.73 0.15
C VAL A 151 6.55 -10.73 -0.57
N THR A 152 6.56 -10.67 -1.90
CA THR A 152 7.46 -11.50 -2.73
C THR A 152 8.57 -10.64 -3.31
N ILE A 153 9.82 -11.10 -3.16
CA ILE A 153 11.02 -10.50 -3.73
C ILE A 153 11.48 -11.35 -4.91
N ASN A 154 11.70 -10.72 -6.06
CA ASN A 154 12.31 -11.37 -7.21
C ASN A 154 12.96 -10.33 -8.15
N LYS A 155 13.69 -10.80 -9.16
CA LYS A 155 14.02 -9.98 -10.32
C LYS A 155 12.72 -9.70 -11.08
N LYS A 156 12.47 -8.42 -11.35
CA LYS A 156 11.38 -8.01 -12.23
C LYS A 156 11.72 -8.26 -13.68
#